data_AF-A0A345YPT2-F1
#
_entry.id   AF-A0A345YPT2-F1
#
_cell.length_a   1.000
_cell.length_b   1.000
_cell.length_c   1.000
_cell.angle_alpha   90.00
_cell.angle_beta   90.00
_cell.angle_gamma   90.00
#
_symmetry.space_group_name_H-M   'P 1'
#
loop_
_entity.id
_entity.type
_entity.pdbx_description
1 polymer ?
#
loop_
_entity_poly.entity_id
_entity_poly.type
_entity_poly.pdbx_seq_one_letter_code
_entity_poly.pdbx_strand_id
1 'polypeptide(L)'
;MSKKRKRNQKFQRTVPTTKRNSLSRAEFERELTKVVEGDPTADPDVRAFFGDLSTAFGIRAAVVHPHGIEMIRDPGSSETP
;
A
#
# COMPACT_ATOMS: atom_id res chain seq x y z
N MET A 1 31.74 14.54 -38.97
CA MET A 1 31.72 14.33 -37.51
C MET A 1 30.35 13.81 -37.09
N SER A 2 30.30 12.55 -36.64
CA SER A 2 29.10 11.90 -36.11
C SER A 2 29.02 12.04 -34.59
N LYS A 3 27.81 12.28 -34.05
CA LYS A 3 27.29 11.82 -32.73
C LYS A 3 25.86 12.40 -32.57
N LYS A 4 24.81 11.71 -33.03
CA LYS A 4 24.08 10.57 -32.42
C LYS A 4 23.14 10.99 -31.28
N ARG A 5 21.84 10.89 -31.58
CA ARG A 5 20.62 11.18 -30.82
C ARG A 5 20.63 10.65 -29.38
N LYS A 6 19.96 11.37 -28.46
CA LYS A 6 19.23 10.74 -27.34
C LYS A 6 17.85 11.37 -27.19
N ARG A 7 16.84 10.52 -27.45
CA ARG A 7 15.40 10.78 -27.30
C ARG A 7 15.12 11.11 -25.83
N ASN A 8 14.54 12.27 -25.56
CA ASN A 8 13.86 12.53 -24.28
C ASN A 8 12.62 11.66 -24.23
N GLN A 9 12.77 10.48 -23.64
CA GLN A 9 11.68 9.55 -23.39
C GLN A 9 10.87 10.15 -22.24
N LYS A 10 9.79 10.84 -22.60
CA LYS A 10 8.76 11.30 -21.68
C LYS A 10 8.25 10.09 -20.91
N PHE A 11 8.67 9.93 -19.66
CA PHE A 11 8.02 9.04 -18.70
C PHE A 11 6.68 9.67 -18.32
N GLN A 12 5.70 9.55 -19.22
CA GLN A 12 4.31 9.69 -18.83
C GLN A 12 4.00 8.45 -17.98
N ARG A 13 4.23 8.54 -16.66
CA ARG A 13 3.53 7.65 -15.72
C ARG A 13 2.06 7.97 -15.89
N THR A 14 1.38 7.19 -16.73
CA THR A 14 -0.07 7.13 -16.76
C THR A 14 -0.48 6.50 -15.43
N VAL A 15 -0.64 7.33 -14.39
CA VAL A 15 -1.49 6.96 -13.26
C VAL A 15 -2.90 6.80 -13.86
N PRO A 16 -3.48 5.60 -13.86
CA PRO A 16 -4.84 5.44 -14.36
C PRO A 16 -5.76 6.25 -13.46
N THR A 17 -6.19 7.42 -13.94
CA THR A 17 -7.20 8.26 -13.29
C THR A 17 -8.60 7.70 -13.58
N THR A 18 -8.83 6.44 -13.25
CA THR A 18 -10.17 6.03 -12.85
C THR A 18 -10.43 6.76 -11.55
N LYS A 19 -11.35 7.73 -11.54
CA LYS A 19 -11.95 8.24 -10.30
C LYS A 19 -12.62 7.05 -9.59
N ARG A 20 -11.85 6.24 -8.86
CA ARG A 20 -12.39 5.49 -7.75
C ARG A 20 -12.81 6.56 -6.75
N ASN A 21 -14.11 6.65 -6.49
CA ASN A 21 -14.57 7.48 -5.38
C ASN A 21 -13.81 7.05 -4.14
N SER A 22 -13.31 8.01 -3.36
CA SER A 22 -12.64 7.71 -2.10
C SER A 22 -13.55 6.80 -1.27
N LEU A 23 -12.98 5.72 -0.74
CA LEU A 23 -13.72 4.82 0.14
C LEU A 23 -14.20 5.60 1.36
N SER A 24 -15.43 5.32 1.80
CA SER A 24 -15.87 5.72 3.13
C SER A 24 -15.02 5.00 4.19
N ARG A 25 -15.04 5.51 5.42
CA ARG A 25 -14.32 4.88 6.54
C ARG A 25 -14.71 3.40 6.72
N ALA A 26 -16.01 3.10 6.69
CA ALA A 26 -16.51 1.74 6.89
C ALA A 26 -16.10 0.80 5.74
N GLU A 27 -16.09 1.29 4.50
CA GLU A 27 -15.60 0.51 3.36
C GLU A 27 -14.09 0.26 3.46
N PHE A 28 -13.32 1.27 3.83
CA PHE A 28 -11.89 1.12 4.03
C PHE A 28 -11.57 0.12 5.15
N GLU A 29 -12.24 0.21 6.30
CA GLU A 29 -12.07 -0.74 7.41
C GLU A 29 -12.42 -2.17 6.98
N ARG A 30 -13.50 -2.36 6.22
CA ARG A 30 -13.87 -3.69 5.69
C ARG A 30 -12.82 -4.26 4.75
N GLU A 31 -12.33 -3.46 3.80
CA GLU A 31 -11.29 -3.91 2.87
C GLU A 31 -9.95 -4.15 3.58
N LEU A 32 -9.62 -3.34 4.60
CA LEU A 32 -8.42 -3.54 5.41
C LEU A 32 -8.47 -4.85 6.21
N THR A 33 -9.62 -5.19 6.79
CA THR A 33 -9.85 -6.50 7.44
C THR A 33 -9.59 -7.64 6.47
N LYS A 34 -10.16 -7.59 5.26
CA LYS A 34 -9.92 -8.59 4.21
C LYS A 34 -8.44 -8.73 3.86
N VAL A 35 -7.72 -7.61 3.76
CA VAL A 35 -6.26 -7.63 3.50
C VAL A 35 -5.53 -8.38 4.61
N VAL A 36 -5.85 -8.11 5.87
CA VAL A 36 -5.20 -8.76 7.02
C VAL A 36 -5.56 -10.25 7.11
N GLU A 37 -6.79 -10.62 6.77
CA GLU A 37 -7.23 -12.03 6.69
C GLU A 37 -6.66 -12.77 5.46
N GLY A 38 -5.97 -12.07 4.56
CA GLY A 38 -5.39 -12.66 3.36
C GLY A 38 -6.40 -12.97 2.26
N ASP A 39 -7.59 -12.35 2.29
CA ASP A 39 -8.63 -12.53 1.28
C ASP A 39 -8.13 -11.96 -0.07
N PRO A 40 -8.04 -12.78 -1.14
CA PRO A 40 -7.55 -12.34 -2.44
C PRO A 40 -8.45 -11.28 -3.10
N THR A 41 -9.73 -11.22 -2.72
CA THR A 41 -10.73 -10.29 -3.26
C THR A 41 -10.69 -8.88 -2.66
N ALA A 42 -9.83 -8.65 -1.65
CA ALA A 42 -9.63 -7.34 -1.06
C ALA A 42 -9.26 -6.28 -2.12
N ASP A 43 -9.74 -5.06 -1.92
CA ASP A 43 -9.40 -3.94 -2.80
C ASP A 43 -7.87 -3.81 -2.99
N PRO A 44 -7.37 -3.76 -4.25
CA PRO A 44 -5.94 -3.76 -4.52
C PRO A 44 -5.22 -2.50 -4.03
N ASP A 45 -5.89 -1.35 -3.96
CA ASP A 45 -5.28 -0.11 -3.46
C ASP A 45 -5.13 -0.18 -1.94
N VAL A 46 -6.12 -0.73 -1.23
CA VAL A 46 -6.03 -0.97 0.22
C VAL A 46 -4.94 -1.98 0.54
N ARG A 47 -4.80 -3.04 -0.27
CA ARG A 47 -3.68 -3.99 -0.15
C ARG A 47 -2.33 -3.32 -0.34
N ALA A 48 -2.18 -2.49 -1.37
CA ALA A 48 -0.95 -1.76 -1.63
C ALA A 48 -0.63 -0.80 -0.48
N PHE A 49 -1.62 -0.03 -0.03
CA PHE A 49 -1.51 0.85 1.14
C PHE A 49 -1.03 0.09 2.38
N PHE A 50 -1.61 -1.06 2.69
CA PHE A 50 -1.23 -1.84 3.85
C PHE A 50 0.19 -2.43 3.72
N GLY A 51 0.63 -2.78 2.52
CA GLY A 51 2.01 -3.20 2.24
C GLY A 51 3.02 -2.07 2.48
N ASP A 52 2.72 -0.87 1.99
CA ASP A 52 3.55 0.32 2.21
C ASP A 52 3.61 0.70 3.70
N LEU A 53 2.46 0.68 4.38
CA LEU A 53 2.36 0.86 5.84
C LEU A 53 3.21 -0.17 6.58
N SER A 54 3.08 -1.44 6.23
CA SER A 54 3.79 -2.53 6.90
C SER A 54 5.29 -2.39 6.76
N THR A 55 5.76 -1.97 5.58
CA THR A 55 7.17 -1.72 5.32
C THR A 55 7.67 -0.50 6.11
N ALA A 56 6.94 0.61 6.08
CA ALA A 56 7.33 1.86 6.75
C ALA A 56 7.40 1.73 8.27
N PHE A 57 6.52 0.91 8.87
CA PHE A 57 6.43 0.74 10.32
C PHE A 57 7.04 -0.58 10.84
N GLY A 58 7.73 -1.35 9.99
CA GLY A 58 8.33 -2.62 10.39
C GLY A 58 7.31 -3.64 10.92
N ILE A 59 6.08 -3.62 10.39
CA ILE A 59 5.01 -4.54 10.79
C ILE A 59 5.33 -5.93 10.22
N ARG A 60 5.44 -6.91 11.11
CA ARG A 60 5.74 -8.31 10.79
C ARG A 60 4.50 -9.17 10.70
N ALA A 61 3.49 -8.84 11.49
CA ALA A 61 2.21 -9.52 11.49
C ALA A 61 1.11 -8.53 11.83
N ALA A 62 -0.08 -8.80 11.33
CA ALA A 62 -1.29 -8.13 11.75
C ALA A 62 -2.40 -9.17 11.96
N VAL A 63 -3.24 -8.95 12.95
CA VAL A 63 -4.32 -9.86 13.34
C VAL A 63 -5.60 -9.06 13.54
N VAL A 64 -6.71 -9.58 13.01
CA VAL A 64 -8.04 -9.00 13.22
C VAL A 64 -8.55 -9.39 14.60
N HIS A 65 -8.96 -8.38 15.37
CA HIS A 65 -9.60 -8.51 16.69
C HIS A 65 -10.98 -7.82 16.69
N PRO A 66 -11.87 -8.15 17.64
CA PRO A 66 -13.19 -7.52 17.75
C PRO A 66 -13.17 -5.99 17.89
N HIS A 67 -12.03 -5.41 18.32
CA HIS A 67 -11.86 -3.98 18.51
C HIS A 67 -11.04 -3.30 17.40
N GLY A 68 -10.62 -4.04 16.37
CA GLY A 68 -9.82 -3.52 15.27
C GLY A 68 -8.67 -4.45 14.88
N ILE A 69 -7.67 -3.90 14.21
CA ILE A 69 -6.50 -4.66 13.74
C ILE A 69 -5.33 -4.38 14.67
N GLU A 70 -4.77 -5.43 15.24
CA GLU A 70 -3.55 -5.38 16.02
C GLU A 70 -2.34 -5.63 15.10
N MET A 71 -1.26 -4.87 15.29
CA MET A 71 -0.05 -4.93 14.46
C MET A 71 1.17 -5.22 15.33
N ILE A 72 1.86 -6.32 15.02
CA ILE A 72 3.10 -6.72 15.67
C ILE A 72 4.27 -6.14 14.87
N ARG A 73 5.11 -5.35 15.53
CA ARG A 73 6.28 -4.70 14.93
C ARG A 73 7.57 -5.34 15.41
N ASP A 74 8.61 -5.20 14.60
CA ASP A 74 9.97 -5.57 14.99
C ASP A 74 10.54 -4.51 15.96
N PRO A 75 10.95 -4.89 17.19
CA PRO A 75 11.49 -3.94 18.16
C PRO A 75 12.83 -3.30 17.74
N GLY A 76 13.48 -3.81 16.69
CA GLY A 76 14.73 -3.25 16.14
C GLY A 76 14.55 -2.13 15.12
N SER A 77 13.32 -1.75 14.76
CA SER A 77 13.02 -0.74 13.73
C SER A 77 12.93 0.70 14.27
N SER A 78 13.79 1.06 15.23
CA SER A 78 13.93 2.42 15.76
C SER A 78 14.90 3.30 14.95
N GLU A 79 15.40 2.86 13.80
CA GLU A 79 16.15 3.73 12.88
C GLU A 79 15.20 4.62 12.07
N THR A 80 14.84 5.75 12.69
CA THR A 80 14.50 6.99 12.00
C THR A 80 15.78 7.71 11.56
N PRO A 81 15.89 8.22 10.31
CA PRO A 81 16.80 9.34 10.00
C PRO A 81 16.29 10.67 10.60
#